data_AF-T0PFT4-F1
#
_entry.id   AF-T0PFT4-F1
#
_cell.length_a   1.000
_cell.length_b   1.000
_cell.length_c   1.000
_cell.angle_alpha   90.00
_cell.angle_beta   90.00
_cell.angle_gamma   90.00
#
_symmetry.space_group_name_H-M   'P 1'
#
loop_
_entity.id
_entity.type
_entity.pdbx_description
1 polymer ?
#
loop_
_entity_poly.entity_id
_entity_poly.type
_entity_poly.pdbx_seq_one_letter_code
_entity_poly.pdbx_strand_id
1 'polypeptide(L)'
;MICFQKEEKKQLNKTLTAELSSEQKPFKFLAVSRPVDISPLINEYTQIISSTSDQKQKDLLRNEMLVMSNYALSGDVVERQFYIMLWEKYEEGVERDLSKRCYEFVSKFESGSIGCEILKEQDIVRLCNLVNNPAYSNIEDSEFKATIPLL
;
A
#
# COMPACT_ATOMS: atom_id res chain seq x y z
N MET A 1 8.40 8.41 3.21
CA MET A 1 9.14 8.09 1.96
C MET A 1 10.57 7.71 2.33
N ILE A 2 10.90 6.42 2.36
CA ILE A 2 12.27 5.97 2.70
C ILE A 2 13.11 6.07 1.42
N CYS A 3 13.99 7.06 1.37
CA CYS A 3 14.92 7.24 0.26
C CYS A 3 16.09 6.26 0.39
N PHE A 4 15.93 5.03 -0.12
CA PHE A 4 17.05 4.09 -0.25
C PHE A 4 18.17 4.70 -1.11
N GLN A 5 19.42 4.55 -0.66
CA GLN A 5 20.60 4.91 -1.44
C GLN A 5 20.64 4.05 -2.71
N LYS A 6 21.17 4.58 -3.83
CA LYS A 6 21.11 3.88 -5.14
C LYS A 6 21.64 2.44 -5.10
N GLU A 7 22.66 2.19 -4.28
CA GLU A 7 23.23 0.86 -4.09
C GLU A 7 22.31 -0.08 -3.30
N GLU A 8 21.60 0.41 -2.27
CA GLU A 8 20.62 -0.38 -1.52
C GLU A 8 19.47 -0.83 -2.42
N LYS A 9 18.97 0.06 -3.28
CA LYS A 9 17.95 -0.31 -4.29
C LYS A 9 18.45 -1.40 -5.23
N LYS A 10 19.72 -1.31 -5.64
CA LYS A 10 20.33 -2.28 -6.56
C LYS A 10 20.53 -3.64 -5.88
N GLN A 11 20.93 -3.64 -4.62
CA GLN A 11 21.04 -4.87 -3.81
C GLN A 11 19.67 -5.50 -3.59
N LEU A 12 18.68 -4.72 -3.18
CA LEU A 12 17.30 -5.16 -3.03
C LEU A 12 16.75 -5.81 -4.30
N ASN A 13 16.92 -5.15 -5.45
CA ASN A 13 16.49 -5.70 -6.74
C ASN A 13 17.16 -7.03 -7.04
N LYS A 14 18.46 -7.19 -6.76
CA LYS A 14 19.16 -8.46 -6.97
C LYS A 14 18.61 -9.57 -6.07
N THR A 15 18.41 -9.28 -4.79
CA THR A 15 17.86 -10.24 -3.83
C THR A 15 16.47 -10.68 -4.25
N LEU A 16 15.55 -9.75 -4.49
CA LEU A 16 14.18 -10.07 -4.91
C LEU A 16 14.14 -10.82 -6.24
N THR A 17 14.97 -10.43 -7.21
CA THR A 17 15.02 -11.12 -8.50
C THR A 17 15.48 -12.57 -8.33
N ALA A 18 16.47 -12.81 -7.48
CA ALA A 18 16.95 -14.17 -7.20
C ALA A 18 15.88 -15.01 -6.50
N GLU A 19 15.22 -14.46 -5.48
CA GLU A 19 14.18 -15.16 -4.71
C GLU A 19 12.94 -15.47 -5.58
N LEU A 20 12.47 -14.49 -6.35
CA LEU A 20 11.32 -14.64 -7.24
C LEU A 20 11.62 -15.48 -8.47
N SER A 21 12.89 -15.70 -8.84
CA SER A 21 13.26 -16.58 -9.97
C SER A 21 12.79 -18.03 -9.78
N SER A 22 12.57 -18.44 -8.52
CA SER A 22 12.03 -19.76 -8.18
C SER A 22 10.52 -19.91 -8.43
N GLU A 23 9.79 -18.80 -8.61
CA GLU A 23 8.35 -18.82 -8.86
C GLU A 23 8.05 -19.22 -10.31
N GLN A 24 7.49 -20.41 -10.50
CA GLN A 24 7.21 -20.95 -11.84
C GLN A 24 5.76 -20.74 -12.30
N LYS A 25 4.88 -20.27 -11.41
CA LYS A 25 3.46 -20.09 -11.72
C LYS A 25 3.14 -18.61 -11.93
N PRO A 26 2.16 -18.30 -12.80
CA PRO A 26 1.75 -16.91 -13.00
C PRO A 26 1.17 -16.33 -11.71
N PHE A 27 1.35 -15.02 -11.56
CA PHE A 27 0.75 -14.19 -10.52
C PHE A 27 0.42 -12.82 -11.11
N LYS A 28 -0.43 -12.05 -10.44
CA LYS A 28 -0.84 -10.72 -10.90
C LYS A 28 -0.43 -9.69 -9.88
N PHE A 29 0.31 -8.70 -10.33
CA PHE A 29 0.70 -7.54 -9.55
C PHE A 29 -0.29 -6.40 -9.81
N LEU A 30 -0.74 -5.76 -8.74
CA LEU A 30 -1.65 -4.62 -8.77
C LEU A 30 -1.07 -3.50 -7.94
N ALA A 31 -1.22 -2.28 -8.43
CA ALA A 31 -0.93 -1.06 -7.67
C ALA A 31 -2.20 -0.21 -7.64
N VAL A 32 -2.76 -0.03 -6.44
CA VAL A 32 -4.05 0.66 -6.24
C VAL A 32 -3.80 1.88 -5.37
N SER A 33 -4.35 3.02 -5.75
CA SER A 33 -4.31 4.23 -4.94
C SER A 33 -5.51 4.24 -3.99
N ARG A 34 -5.30 4.48 -2.70
CA ARG A 34 -6.39 4.71 -1.74
C ARG A 34 -6.20 6.04 -1.02
N PRO A 35 -7.28 6.70 -0.59
CA PRO A 35 -7.17 7.85 0.30
C PRO A 35 -6.39 7.46 1.56
N VAL A 36 -5.49 8.34 1.99
CA VAL A 36 -4.69 8.11 3.20
C VAL A 36 -5.59 8.07 4.42
N ASP A 37 -5.43 7.03 5.25
CA ASP A 37 -6.07 6.98 6.56
C ASP A 37 -5.29 7.83 7.57
N ILE A 38 -5.84 9.01 7.90
CA ILE A 38 -5.26 9.94 8.88
C ILE A 38 -5.71 9.68 10.33
N SER A 39 -6.59 8.71 10.56
CA SER A 39 -7.12 8.39 11.89
C SER A 39 -6.00 8.07 12.91
N PRO A 40 -4.92 7.33 12.56
CA PRO A 40 -3.82 7.08 13.49
C PRO A 40 -3.13 8.37 13.95
N LEU A 41 -2.88 9.31 13.03
CA LEU A 41 -2.24 10.58 13.32
C LEU A 41 -3.12 11.46 14.23
N ILE A 42 -4.42 11.51 13.93
CA ILE A 42 -5.42 12.21 14.76
C ILE A 42 -5.41 11.65 16.19
N ASN A 43 -5.35 10.32 16.34
CA ASN A 43 -5.32 9.68 17.64
C ASN A 43 -4.03 10.01 18.42
N GLU A 44 -2.87 10.00 17.75
CA GLU A 44 -1.60 10.39 18.36
C GLU A 44 -1.62 11.85 18.84
N TYR A 45 -2.06 12.78 18.00
CA TYR A 45 -2.19 14.19 18.39
C TYR A 45 -3.19 14.38 19.54
N THR A 46 -4.29 13.63 19.55
CA THR A 46 -5.26 13.65 20.66
C THR A 46 -4.61 13.18 21.96
N GLN A 47 -3.77 12.13 21.92
CA GLN A 47 -3.02 11.68 23.09
C GLN A 47 -2.03 12.75 23.58
N ILE A 48 -1.30 13.42 22.68
CA ILE A 48 -0.37 14.50 23.05
C ILE A 48 -1.12 15.70 23.65
N ILE A 49 -2.28 16.06 23.10
CA ILE A 49 -3.14 17.12 23.64
C ILE A 49 -3.59 16.79 25.07
N SER A 50 -3.87 15.51 25.35
CA SER A 50 -4.29 15.06 26.67
C SER A 50 -3.16 15.06 27.72
N SER A 51 -1.90 14.87 27.28
CA SER A 51 -0.74 14.80 28.17
C SER A 51 -0.04 16.15 28.38
N THR A 52 -0.17 17.10 27.44
CA THR A 52 0.44 18.42 27.58
C THR A 52 -0.40 19.40 28.42
N SER A 53 0.26 20.31 29.13
CA SER A 53 -0.37 21.45 29.81
C SER A 53 -0.16 22.77 29.06
N ASP A 54 0.67 22.80 28.01
CA ASP A 54 0.93 24.01 27.23
C ASP A 54 -0.24 24.30 26.28
N GLN A 55 -0.92 25.43 26.51
CA GLN A 55 -2.04 25.85 25.70
C GLN A 55 -1.64 26.13 24.23
N LYS A 56 -0.45 26.68 23.98
CA LYS A 56 0.01 26.97 22.61
C LYS A 56 0.23 25.68 21.83
N GLN A 57 0.81 24.67 22.47
CA GLN A 57 0.99 23.36 21.88
C GLN A 57 -0.35 22.70 21.54
N LYS A 58 -1.35 22.81 22.42
CA LYS A 58 -2.71 22.31 22.15
C LYS A 58 -3.34 22.99 20.94
N ASP A 59 -3.19 24.31 20.83
CA ASP A 59 -3.78 25.07 19.73
C ASP A 59 -3.08 24.77 18.40
N LEU A 60 -1.76 24.56 18.40
CA LEU A 60 -1.02 24.11 17.20
C LEU A 60 -1.49 22.72 16.75
N LEU A 61 -1.55 21.75 17.66
CA LEU A 61 -1.97 20.38 17.34
C LEU A 61 -3.41 20.32 16.81
N ARG A 62 -4.33 21.11 17.39
CA ARG A 62 -5.72 21.19 16.88
C ARG A 62 -5.79 21.76 15.47
N ASN A 63 -5.02 22.81 15.19
CA ASN A 63 -4.96 23.39 13.85
C ASN A 63 -4.38 22.39 12.85
N GLU A 64 -3.32 21.67 13.22
CA GLU A 64 -2.71 20.64 12.38
C GLU A 64 -3.67 19.48 12.09
N MET A 65 -4.41 18.99 13.10
CA MET A 65 -5.48 18.00 12.91
C MET A 65 -6.55 18.47 11.92
N LEU A 66 -6.98 19.73 12.01
CA LEU A 66 -7.99 20.31 11.11
C LEU A 66 -7.47 20.39 9.68
N VAL A 67 -6.24 20.87 9.50
CA VAL A 67 -5.59 20.95 8.19
C VAL A 67 -5.42 19.56 7.58
N MET A 68 -4.90 18.59 8.33
CA MET A 68 -4.75 17.20 7.88
C MET A 68 -6.09 16.55 7.51
N SER A 69 -7.15 16.83 8.28
CA SER A 69 -8.51 16.37 7.95
C SER A 69 -8.99 16.92 6.62
N ASN A 70 -8.77 18.21 6.35
CA ASN A 70 -9.16 18.80 5.08
C ASN A 70 -8.35 18.23 3.92
N TYR A 71 -7.06 17.96 4.11
CA TYR A 71 -6.20 17.33 3.10
C TYR A 71 -6.60 15.88 2.77
N ALA A 72 -6.98 15.08 3.78
CA ALA A 72 -7.45 13.72 3.53
C ALA A 72 -8.81 13.71 2.80
N LEU A 73 -9.67 14.69 3.10
CA LEU A 73 -10.99 14.84 2.47
C LEU A 73 -10.92 15.43 1.05
N SER A 74 -9.87 16.17 0.69
CA SER A 74 -9.73 16.74 -0.65
C SER A 74 -9.48 15.67 -1.72
N GLY A 75 -9.04 14.47 -1.33
CA GLY A 75 -8.71 13.37 -2.24
C GLY A 75 -7.35 13.53 -2.91
N ASP A 76 -6.64 14.64 -2.67
CA ASP A 76 -5.32 14.91 -3.26
C ASP A 76 -4.22 14.04 -2.65
N VAL A 77 -4.45 13.53 -1.44
CA VAL A 77 -3.48 12.71 -0.70
C VAL A 77 -3.90 11.25 -0.77
N VAL A 78 -3.28 10.52 -1.70
CA VAL A 78 -3.44 9.08 -1.85
C VAL A 78 -2.17 8.33 -1.49
N GLU A 79 -2.32 7.16 -0.85
CA GLU A 79 -1.25 6.19 -0.69
C GLU A 79 -1.38 5.06 -1.71
N ARG A 80 -0.24 4.64 -2.25
CA ARG A 80 -0.16 3.52 -3.19
C ARG A 80 -0.02 2.22 -2.40
N GLN A 81 -0.99 1.34 -2.56
CA GLN A 81 -0.93 -0.04 -2.06
C GLN A 81 -0.58 -1.00 -3.18
N PHE A 82 0.21 -2.01 -2.85
CA PHE A 82 0.64 -3.04 -3.79
C PHE A 82 0.05 -4.37 -3.37
N TYR A 83 -0.54 -5.07 -4.33
CA TYR A 83 -1.17 -6.37 -4.12
C TYR A 83 -0.60 -7.39 -5.09
N ILE A 84 -0.42 -8.61 -4.59
CA ILE A 84 -0.02 -9.76 -5.40
C ILE A 84 -1.13 -10.79 -5.28
N MET A 85 -1.74 -11.13 -6.40
CA MET A 85 -2.79 -12.14 -6.47
C MET A 85 -2.19 -13.44 -6.99
N LEU A 86 -2.40 -14.50 -6.20
CA LEU A 86 -2.08 -15.88 -6.53
C LEU A 86 -3.39 -16.64 -6.74
N TRP A 87 -3.42 -17.54 -7.72
CA TRP A 87 -4.59 -18.35 -8.02
C TRP A 87 -4.17 -19.73 -8.52
N GLU A 88 -5.07 -20.70 -8.36
CA GLU A 88 -4.95 -22.07 -8.84
C GLU A 88 -6.28 -22.52 -9.43
N LYS A 89 -6.26 -23.56 -10.25
CA LYS A 89 -7.49 -24.23 -10.67
C LYS A 89 -8.09 -24.96 -9.48
N TYR A 90 -9.41 -24.97 -9.38
CA TYR A 90 -10.08 -25.67 -8.29
C TYR A 90 -9.86 -27.18 -8.38
N GLU A 91 -9.36 -27.76 -7.30
CA GLU A 91 -9.26 -29.19 -7.03
C GLU A 91 -9.38 -29.43 -5.53
N GLU A 92 -9.76 -30.63 -5.13
CA GLU A 92 -9.93 -30.97 -3.71
C GLU A 92 -8.59 -30.83 -2.97
N GLY A 93 -8.56 -30.00 -1.92
CA GLY A 93 -7.35 -29.74 -1.13
C GLY A 93 -6.42 -28.64 -1.66
N VAL A 94 -6.75 -27.98 -2.78
CA VAL A 94 -5.91 -26.92 -3.39
C VAL A 94 -5.61 -25.75 -2.46
N GLU A 95 -6.50 -25.48 -1.49
CA GLU A 95 -6.33 -24.40 -0.51
C GLU A 95 -5.04 -24.54 0.30
N ARG A 96 -4.63 -25.77 0.58
CA ARG A 96 -3.38 -26.04 1.30
C ARG A 96 -2.16 -25.67 0.48
N ASP A 97 -2.18 -25.99 -0.81
CA ASP A 97 -1.10 -25.69 -1.75
C ASP A 97 -1.03 -24.20 -2.07
N LEU A 98 -2.18 -23.54 -2.26
CA LEU A 98 -2.27 -22.10 -2.43
C LEU A 98 -1.76 -21.37 -1.17
N SER A 99 -2.17 -21.81 0.02
CA SER A 99 -1.70 -21.24 1.29
C SER A 99 -0.19 -21.39 1.45
N LYS A 100 0.35 -22.58 1.14
CA LYS A 100 1.80 -22.81 1.16
C LYS A 100 2.52 -21.86 0.20
N ARG A 101 2.01 -21.70 -1.02
CA ARG A 101 2.55 -20.77 -2.02
C ARG A 101 2.51 -19.31 -1.54
N CYS A 102 1.43 -18.89 -0.85
CA CYS A 102 1.35 -17.56 -0.24
C CYS A 102 2.44 -17.33 0.82
N TYR A 103 2.64 -18.28 1.75
CA TYR A 103 3.68 -18.17 2.78
C TYR A 103 5.10 -18.18 2.19
N GLU A 104 5.34 -19.00 1.17
CA GLU A 104 6.60 -18.97 0.42
C GLU A 104 6.82 -17.60 -0.24
N PHE A 105 5.76 -17.00 -0.81
CA PHE A 105 5.83 -15.65 -1.36
C PHE A 105 6.20 -14.61 -0.30
N VAL A 106 5.55 -14.65 0.87
CA VAL A 106 5.86 -13.74 1.99
C VAL A 106 7.33 -13.87 2.38
N SER A 107 7.83 -15.10 2.55
CA SER A 107 9.23 -15.34 2.93
C SER A 107 10.23 -14.81 1.88
N LYS A 108 9.91 -14.91 0.58
CA LYS A 108 10.73 -14.34 -0.51
C LYS A 108 10.82 -12.81 -0.46
N PHE A 109 9.78 -12.13 0.02
CA PHE A 109 9.79 -10.66 0.19
C PHE A 109 10.48 -10.26 1.50
N GLU A 110 10.31 -11.04 2.56
CA GLU A 110 10.96 -10.81 3.85
C GLU A 110 12.49 -10.92 3.77
N SER A 111 13.03 -11.81 2.91
CA SER A 111 14.48 -11.87 2.64
C SER A 111 15.02 -10.59 1.99
N GLY A 112 14.17 -9.87 1.26
CA GLY A 112 14.41 -8.51 0.77
C GLY A 112 14.11 -7.41 1.79
N SER A 113 13.80 -7.74 3.05
CA SER A 113 13.33 -6.78 4.07
C SER A 113 12.08 -6.01 3.65
N ILE A 114 11.24 -6.59 2.80
CA ILE A 114 9.93 -6.03 2.43
C ILE A 114 8.86 -6.78 3.23
N GLY A 115 8.12 -6.03 4.07
CA GLY A 115 6.98 -6.58 4.79
C GLY A 115 5.86 -6.97 3.82
N CYS A 116 5.37 -8.20 3.94
CA CYS A 116 4.26 -8.74 3.16
C CYS A 116 3.25 -9.40 4.10
N GLU A 117 1.96 -9.17 3.88
CA GLU A 117 0.88 -9.73 4.68
C GLU A 117 -0.10 -10.49 3.78
N ILE A 118 -0.57 -11.64 4.25
CA ILE A 118 -1.63 -12.40 3.59
C ILE A 118 -2.97 -11.79 3.98
N LEU A 119 -3.71 -11.31 2.98
CA LEU A 119 -5.03 -10.70 3.14
C LEU A 119 -6.04 -11.68 3.73
N LYS A 120 -6.86 -11.19 4.66
CA LYS A 120 -8.03 -11.93 5.16
C LYS A 120 -9.24 -11.64 4.25
N GLU A 121 -10.32 -12.37 4.47
CA GLU A 121 -11.56 -12.24 3.70
C GLU A 121 -12.06 -10.78 3.62
N GLN A 122 -12.06 -10.06 4.75
CA GLN A 122 -12.48 -8.65 4.79
C GLN A 122 -11.58 -7.73 3.94
N ASP A 123 -10.29 -8.00 3.90
CA ASP A 123 -9.33 -7.20 3.13
C ASP A 123 -9.47 -7.47 1.62
N ILE A 124 -9.79 -8.71 1.24
CA ILE A 124 -10.11 -9.08 -0.15
C ILE A 124 -11.38 -8.33 -0.60
N VAL A 125 -12.44 -8.34 0.22
CA VAL A 125 -13.67 -7.58 -0.07
C VAL A 125 -13.36 -6.09 -0.23
N ARG A 126 -12.53 -5.52 0.65
CA ARG A 126 -12.09 -4.12 0.55
C ARG A 126 -11.34 -3.84 -0.75
N LEU A 127 -10.42 -4.72 -1.16
CA LEU A 127 -9.71 -4.61 -2.43
C LEU A 127 -10.67 -4.63 -3.62
N CYS A 128 -11.64 -5.55 -3.64
CA CYS A 128 -12.66 -5.61 -4.69
C CYS A 128 -13.47 -4.33 -4.77
N ASN A 129 -13.84 -3.75 -3.62
CA ASN A 129 -14.57 -2.48 -3.57
C ASN A 129 -13.73 -1.29 -4.06
N LEU A 130 -12.43 -1.26 -3.73
CA LEU A 130 -11.52 -0.21 -4.19
C LEU A 130 -11.34 -0.22 -5.71
N VAL A 131 -11.22 -1.41 -6.31
CA VAL A 131 -11.00 -1.56 -7.75
C VAL A 131 -12.29 -1.29 -8.55
N ASN A 132 -13.45 -1.67 -8.03
CA ASN A 132 -14.72 -1.64 -8.78
C ASN A 132 -15.59 -0.40 -8.52
N ASN A 133 -15.33 0.36 -7.47
CA ASN A 133 -16.14 1.53 -7.16
C ASN A 133 -15.55 2.80 -7.82
N PRO A 134 -16.26 3.43 -8.78
CA PRO A 134 -15.77 4.60 -9.51
C PRO A 134 -15.44 5.81 -8.63
N ALA A 135 -15.97 5.87 -7.40
CA ALA A 135 -15.59 6.90 -6.42
C ALA A 135 -14.09 6.84 -6.04
N TYR A 136 -13.45 5.68 -6.17
CA TYR A 136 -12.01 5.49 -5.92
C TYR A 136 -11.17 5.46 -7.21
N SER A 137 -11.81 5.32 -8.38
CA SER A 137 -11.16 5.36 -9.70
C SER A 137 -10.82 6.78 -10.18
N ASN A 138 -11.41 7.81 -9.57
CA ASN A 138 -11.28 9.21 -9.99
C ASN A 138 -10.01 9.93 -9.50
N ILE A 139 -9.00 9.21 -8.99
CA ILE A 139 -7.73 9.80 -8.52
C ILE A 139 -6.53 9.33 -9.36
N GLU A 140 -6.78 8.78 -10.56
CA GLU A 140 -5.75 8.70 -11.58
C GLU A 140 -5.74 10.03 -12.32
N ASP A 141 -4.67 10.82 -12.11
CA ASP A 141 -4.40 12.08 -12.79
C ASP A 141 -4.80 12.03 -14.27
N SER A 142 -5.76 12.86 -14.64
CA SER A 142 -6.15 13.12 -16.02
C SER A 142 -5.16 14.03 -16.76
N GLU A 143 -3.87 14.00 -16.43
CA GLU A 143 -2.82 14.65 -17.23
C GLU A 143 -2.13 13.64 -18.15
N PHE A 144 -2.86 13.16 -19.16
CA PHE A 144 -2.23 12.62 -20.36
C PHE A 144 -1.59 13.77 -21.13
N LYS A 145 -0.31 14.08 -20.87
CA LYS A 145 0.47 14.92 -21.78
C LYS A 145 0.85 14.09 -23.01
N ALA A 146 0.02 14.18 -24.04
CA ALA A 146 0.30 13.60 -25.35
C ALA A 146 1.62 14.18 -25.89
N THR A 147 2.72 13.44 -25.73
CA THR A 147 3.96 13.77 -26.40
C THR A 147 3.95 13.03 -27.72
N ILE A 148 3.73 13.76 -28.81
CA ILE A 148 3.93 13.23 -30.16
C ILE A 148 5.44 13.06 -30.34
N PRO A 149 5.95 11.85 -30.62
CA PRO A 149 7.35 11.69 -30.99
C PRO A 149 7.55 12.30 -32.37
N LEU A 150 8.33 13.38 -32.44
CA LEU A 150 8.89 13.86 -33.69
C LEU A 150 10.05 12.92 -34.06
N LEU A 151 9.93 12.30 -35.23
CA LEU A 151 11.03 11.59 -35.92
C LEU A 151 12.07 12.59 -36.42
#